data_AF-M5BKV4-F1
#
_entry.id   AF-M5BKV4-F1
#
_cell.length_a   1.000
_cell.length_b   1.000
_cell.length_c   1.000
_cell.angle_alpha   90.00
_cell.angle_beta   90.00
_cell.angle_gamma   90.00
#
_symmetry.space_group_name_H-M   'P 1'
#
loop_
_entity.id
_entity.type
_entity.pdbx_description
1 polymer ?
#
loop_
_entity_poly.entity_id
_entity_poly.type
_entity_poly.pdbx_seq_one_letter_code
_entity_poly.pdbx_strand_id
1 'polypeptide(L)'
;MSEPIAKDMEAAPAQAQTLAQAEINGINHEDASKGAIPHTFDPDMSPAEKAAAAGKGRDELKSLGIQEKKEEARELPVDTGEGPNPTPTITIEDVDKATREVLEDSNTQNGQPMPGMIPEGAAPPIPDWYKVGWRAHAGIDDPVPSEEERDKGILEQWLTEMYYGDWYHNAGIIFFAVAMSHYMTLFRMGWGWLFVLLAFCATYYKTSIERFRRRARDDIQRELVKSRLETDHESANWMNNFMDRFWLIYEPVLSASIVAAVDQVLSASTPAFLDSLRLKEFTLGTKAPRIDKVYTSHRSENDVVQMVWGFSFTPNDLMDITPREAQTKVNPKIVLEVRVGKGLATAGMPILVEDMSFSGTMRVKLKLMTAFPHVQTVELSFLEPPKFDYVLKPLGGDKFGFDVGNIPGLSSFIRDTVHWVLQPMMYDPNVFTLNLEQLLSGAPLDAAIGVLQVTIFDARGLKGAKIGGGRGISIAHITLTGVKSSS
;
A
#
# COMPACT_ATOMS: atom_id res chain seq x y z
N MET A 1 -56.36 -23.02 39.52
CA MET A 1 -56.19 -23.41 38.10
C MET A 1 -55.60 -22.22 37.36
N SER A 2 -54.28 -22.13 37.25
CA SER A 2 -53.58 -21.20 36.35
C SER A 2 -52.05 -21.43 36.43
N GLU A 3 -51.62 -22.63 36.11
CA GLU A 3 -50.22 -22.95 35.81
C GLU A 3 -50.12 -23.81 34.52
N PRO A 4 -50.42 -23.23 33.34
CA PRO A 4 -49.70 -23.71 32.16
C PRO A 4 -49.05 -22.61 31.33
N ILE A 5 -49.42 -21.33 31.48
CA ILE A 5 -49.02 -20.28 30.52
C ILE A 5 -47.54 -19.86 30.68
N ALA A 6 -46.95 -20.00 31.88
CA ALA A 6 -45.54 -19.61 32.10
C ALA A 6 -44.53 -20.61 31.51
N LYS A 7 -44.87 -21.91 31.40
CA LYS A 7 -43.98 -22.94 30.83
C LYS A 7 -43.91 -22.88 29.29
N ASP A 8 -44.97 -22.40 28.64
CA ASP A 8 -45.01 -22.31 27.18
C ASP A 8 -44.23 -21.09 26.64
N MET A 9 -44.04 -20.03 27.44
CA MET A 9 -43.22 -18.86 27.07
C MET A 9 -41.72 -19.07 27.24
N GLU A 10 -41.29 -19.95 28.14
CA GLU A 10 -39.87 -20.27 28.38
C GLU A 10 -39.33 -21.33 27.38
N ALA A 11 -40.21 -22.16 26.82
CA ALA A 11 -39.87 -23.17 25.80
C ALA A 11 -39.81 -22.62 24.36
N ALA A 12 -40.46 -21.49 24.09
CA ALA A 12 -40.48 -20.83 22.77
C ALA A 12 -39.09 -20.38 22.26
N PRO A 13 -38.20 -19.75 23.07
CA PRO A 13 -36.86 -19.35 22.60
C PRO A 13 -35.93 -20.54 22.33
N ALA A 14 -36.02 -21.61 23.12
CA ALA A 14 -35.22 -22.82 22.91
C ALA A 14 -35.62 -23.56 21.63
N GLN A 15 -36.93 -23.66 21.35
CA GLN A 15 -37.43 -24.26 20.11
C GLN A 15 -37.03 -23.43 18.87
N ALA A 16 -37.09 -22.10 18.96
CA ALA A 16 -36.66 -21.22 17.87
C ALA A 16 -35.15 -21.32 17.59
N GLN A 17 -34.31 -21.41 18.63
CA GLN A 17 -32.87 -21.65 18.48
C GLN A 17 -32.58 -23.01 17.84
N THR A 18 -33.30 -24.08 18.21
CA THR A 18 -33.12 -25.39 17.58
C THR A 18 -33.52 -25.42 16.11
N LEU A 19 -34.55 -24.66 15.72
CA LEU A 19 -35.00 -24.56 14.33
C LEU A 19 -34.05 -23.70 13.49
N ALA A 20 -33.59 -22.56 14.02
CA ALA A 20 -32.57 -21.75 13.35
C ALA A 20 -31.24 -22.51 13.20
N GLN A 21 -30.86 -23.31 14.19
CA GLN A 21 -29.71 -24.21 14.08
C GLN A 21 -29.94 -25.30 13.03
N ALA A 22 -31.15 -25.86 12.91
CA ALA A 22 -31.48 -26.84 11.88
C ALA A 22 -31.44 -26.23 10.47
N GLU A 23 -31.88 -24.98 10.31
CA GLU A 23 -31.80 -24.23 9.05
C GLU A 23 -30.33 -23.98 8.65
N ILE A 24 -29.48 -23.50 9.58
CA ILE A 24 -28.03 -23.33 9.37
C ILE A 24 -27.38 -24.66 8.96
N ASN A 25 -27.69 -25.75 9.69
CA ASN A 25 -27.12 -27.06 9.38
C ASN A 25 -27.56 -27.57 7.99
N GLY A 26 -28.80 -27.26 7.57
CA GLY A 26 -29.30 -27.58 6.23
C GLY A 26 -28.54 -26.84 5.13
N ILE A 27 -28.33 -25.54 5.30
CA ILE A 27 -27.54 -24.70 4.38
C ILE A 27 -26.11 -25.22 4.29
N ASN A 28 -25.49 -25.57 5.42
CA ASN A 28 -24.10 -26.03 5.47
C ASN A 28 -23.92 -27.39 4.80
N HIS A 29 -24.90 -28.28 4.94
CA HIS A 29 -24.91 -29.56 4.25
C HIS A 29 -25.07 -29.38 2.72
N GLU A 30 -25.88 -28.41 2.29
CA GLU A 30 -26.03 -28.09 0.88
C GLU A 30 -24.73 -27.51 0.29
N ASP A 31 -24.08 -26.58 0.99
CA ASP A 31 -22.82 -25.95 0.53
C ASP A 31 -21.65 -26.95 0.52
N ALA A 32 -21.58 -27.83 1.52
CA ALA A 32 -20.59 -28.92 1.56
C ALA A 32 -20.77 -29.89 0.38
N SER A 33 -22.01 -30.16 -0.03
CA SER A 33 -22.30 -31.00 -1.20
C SER A 33 -21.88 -30.35 -2.53
N LYS A 34 -21.76 -29.01 -2.56
CA LYS A 34 -21.32 -28.22 -3.71
C LYS A 34 -19.81 -27.94 -3.72
N GLY A 35 -19.06 -28.40 -2.71
CA GLY A 35 -17.60 -28.32 -2.67
C GLY A 35 -17.02 -27.13 -1.89
N ALA A 36 -17.85 -26.37 -1.16
CA ALA A 36 -17.34 -25.42 -0.17
C ALA A 36 -17.01 -26.12 1.16
N ILE A 37 -16.04 -25.61 1.90
CA ILE A 37 -15.71 -26.09 3.25
C ILE A 37 -16.23 -25.04 4.26
N PRO A 38 -17.52 -25.09 4.65
CA PRO A 38 -18.06 -24.13 5.61
C PRO A 38 -17.42 -24.34 6.98
N HIS A 39 -16.80 -23.29 7.53
CA HIS A 39 -16.27 -23.30 8.88
C HIS A 39 -17.39 -22.98 9.88
N THR A 40 -17.87 -24.02 10.58
CA THR A 40 -18.87 -23.87 11.65
C THR A 40 -18.16 -23.80 13.00
N PHE A 41 -18.45 -22.78 13.81
CA PHE A 41 -17.87 -22.60 15.14
C PHE A 41 -18.93 -22.64 16.25
N ASP A 42 -18.53 -23.13 17.43
CA ASP A 42 -19.34 -23.09 18.64
C ASP A 42 -19.33 -21.65 19.22
N PRO A 43 -20.48 -21.00 19.44
CA PRO A 43 -20.57 -19.62 19.93
C PRO A 43 -19.83 -19.35 21.25
N ASP A 44 -19.76 -20.32 22.16
CA ASP A 44 -19.23 -20.13 23.52
C ASP A 44 -17.72 -20.43 23.65
N MET A 45 -17.08 -20.85 22.56
CA MET A 45 -15.65 -21.17 22.52
C MET A 45 -14.76 -19.91 22.52
N SER A 46 -13.61 -19.97 23.18
CA SER A 46 -12.67 -18.84 23.25
C SER A 46 -12.03 -18.53 21.87
N PRO A 47 -11.61 -17.27 21.60
CA PRO A 47 -11.01 -16.90 20.31
C PRO A 47 -9.78 -17.73 19.92
N ALA A 48 -8.99 -18.15 20.91
CA ALA A 48 -7.80 -18.99 20.69
C ALA A 48 -8.16 -20.42 20.27
N GLU A 49 -9.23 -20.99 20.81
CA GLU A 49 -9.69 -22.35 20.50
C GLU A 49 -10.37 -22.40 19.12
N LYS A 50 -11.11 -21.35 18.73
CA LYS A 50 -11.67 -21.22 17.37
C LYS A 50 -10.56 -21.13 16.31
N ALA A 51 -9.53 -20.32 16.58
CA ALA A 51 -8.37 -20.20 15.70
C ALA A 51 -7.59 -21.53 15.57
N ALA A 52 -7.48 -22.29 16.67
CA ALA A 52 -6.85 -23.61 16.66
C ALA A 52 -7.68 -24.65 15.89
N ALA A 53 -9.01 -24.61 15.98
CA ALA A 53 -9.92 -25.48 15.22
C ALA A 53 -9.85 -25.22 13.70
N ALA A 54 -9.80 -23.96 13.29
CA ALA A 54 -9.57 -23.56 11.89
C ALA A 54 -8.15 -23.92 11.41
N GLY A 55 -7.17 -23.93 12.33
CA GLY A 55 -5.77 -24.25 12.06
C GLY A 55 -5.45 -25.74 11.85
N LYS A 56 -6.34 -26.68 12.18
CA LYS A 56 -6.06 -28.13 12.04
C LYS A 56 -5.79 -28.58 10.61
N GLY A 57 -6.37 -27.91 9.60
CA GLY A 57 -6.05 -28.16 8.18
C GLY A 57 -4.63 -27.73 7.78
N ARG A 58 -3.98 -26.88 8.59
CA ARG A 58 -2.62 -26.38 8.36
C ARG A 58 -1.55 -27.40 8.75
N ASP A 59 -1.85 -28.29 9.68
CA ASP A 59 -0.88 -29.30 10.17
C ASP A 59 -0.79 -30.52 9.26
N GLU A 60 -1.82 -30.81 8.45
CA GLU A 60 -1.75 -31.85 7.41
C GLU A 60 -0.79 -31.45 6.26
N LEU A 61 -0.63 -30.15 6.00
CA LEU A 61 0.26 -29.59 4.97
C LEU A 61 1.74 -29.47 5.39
N LYS A 62 2.07 -29.59 6.68
CA LYS A 62 3.46 -29.48 7.19
C LYS A 62 4.28 -30.77 7.07
N SER A 63 3.68 -31.88 6.62
CA SER A 63 4.37 -33.18 6.52
C SER A 63 5.28 -33.32 5.29
N LEU A 64 5.34 -32.32 4.40
CA LEU A 64 6.23 -32.30 3.24
C LEU A 64 7.33 -31.23 3.39
N GLY A 65 8.32 -31.58 4.20
CA GLY A 65 9.74 -31.35 3.92
C GLY A 65 10.31 -29.95 4.15
N ILE A 66 10.82 -29.69 5.35
CA ILE A 66 12.08 -28.95 5.58
C ILE A 66 12.80 -29.57 6.78
N GLN A 67 14.02 -30.07 6.57
CA GLN A 67 14.92 -30.53 7.63
C GLN A 67 15.50 -29.30 8.37
N GLU A 68 15.19 -29.17 9.66
CA GLU A 68 15.87 -28.21 10.54
C GLU A 68 17.28 -28.71 10.86
N LYS A 69 18.29 -27.93 10.45
CA LYS A 69 19.69 -28.13 10.81
C LYS A 69 19.96 -27.34 12.10
N LYS A 70 20.20 -28.07 13.19
CA LYS A 70 20.52 -27.56 14.52
C LYS A 70 22.01 -27.22 14.57
N GLU A 71 22.37 -25.94 14.73
CA GLU A 71 23.76 -25.53 14.99
C GLU A 71 23.96 -25.29 16.49
N GLU A 72 25.00 -25.92 17.04
CA GLU A 72 25.42 -25.88 18.43
C GLU A 72 26.21 -24.60 18.73
N ALA A 73 25.78 -23.82 19.73
CA ALA A 73 26.55 -22.71 20.28
C ALA A 73 27.65 -23.23 21.21
N ARG A 74 28.86 -22.67 21.11
CA ARG A 74 30.04 -23.00 21.92
C ARG A 74 30.30 -21.85 22.89
N GLU A 75 30.18 -22.10 24.18
CA GLU A 75 30.45 -21.13 25.26
C GLU A 75 31.95 -21.10 25.59
N LEU A 76 32.51 -19.91 25.79
CA LEU A 76 33.87 -19.72 26.32
C LEU A 76 33.79 -19.43 27.83
N PRO A 77 34.55 -20.14 28.68
CA PRO A 77 34.51 -19.93 30.12
C PRO A 77 35.28 -18.67 30.52
N VAL A 78 34.66 -17.83 31.35
CA VAL A 78 35.30 -16.68 32.01
C VAL A 78 35.89 -17.15 33.33
N ASP A 79 37.20 -16.96 33.48
CA ASP A 79 37.99 -17.24 34.67
C ASP A 79 37.79 -16.12 35.71
N THR A 80 37.22 -16.46 36.86
CA THR A 80 37.11 -15.57 38.03
C THR A 80 38.23 -15.88 39.01
N GLY A 81 39.38 -15.21 38.83
CA GLY A 81 40.53 -15.33 39.73
C GLY A 81 40.31 -14.59 41.06
N GLU A 82 40.28 -15.34 42.16
CA GLU A 82 40.46 -14.83 43.53
C GLU A 82 41.97 -14.72 43.86
N GLY A 83 42.47 -13.50 44.17
CA GLY A 83 43.85 -13.26 44.61
C GLY A 83 44.23 -11.77 44.68
N PRO A 84 45.16 -11.33 45.54
CA PRO A 84 45.22 -9.96 46.08
C PRO A 84 45.75 -8.90 45.10
N ASN A 85 45.09 -7.73 45.11
CA ASN A 85 45.35 -6.54 44.28
C ASN A 85 46.85 -6.16 44.17
N PRO A 86 47.46 -6.19 42.97
CA PRO A 86 48.69 -5.45 42.72
C PRO A 86 48.39 -3.96 42.53
N THR A 87 49.25 -3.12 43.11
CA THR A 87 49.17 -1.66 43.03
C THR A 87 49.39 -1.21 41.57
N PRO A 88 48.49 -0.40 40.97
CA PRO A 88 48.65 0.01 39.59
C PRO A 88 49.88 0.92 39.41
N THR A 89 50.78 0.51 38.50
CA THR A 89 52.04 1.18 38.15
C THR A 89 51.83 2.22 37.04
N ILE A 90 50.70 2.92 37.05
CA ILE A 90 50.37 3.97 36.07
C ILE A 90 49.94 5.21 36.84
N THR A 91 50.70 6.29 36.67
CA THR A 91 50.43 7.58 37.33
C THR A 91 49.50 8.43 36.47
N ILE A 92 48.81 9.39 37.08
CA ILE A 92 47.87 10.31 36.39
C ILE A 92 48.59 11.09 35.28
N GLU A 93 49.89 11.32 35.43
CA GLU A 93 50.74 11.99 34.45
C GLU A 93 50.99 11.13 33.19
N ASP A 94 51.02 9.80 33.32
CA ASP A 94 51.11 8.86 32.18
C ASP A 94 49.78 8.82 31.41
N VAL A 95 48.65 8.98 32.10
CA VAL A 95 47.31 9.04 31.49
C VAL A 95 47.13 10.34 30.72
N ASP A 96 47.56 11.48 31.26
CA ASP A 96 47.44 12.77 30.56
C ASP A 96 48.35 12.86 29.34
N LYS A 97 49.55 12.26 29.39
CA LYS A 97 50.47 12.20 28.24
C LYS A 97 49.92 11.28 27.14
N ALA A 98 49.41 10.10 27.49
CA ALA A 98 48.75 9.20 26.56
C ALA A 98 47.46 9.82 25.97
N THR A 99 46.71 10.57 26.76
CA THR A 99 45.48 11.24 26.30
C THR A 99 45.79 12.38 25.34
N ARG A 100 46.89 13.13 25.54
CA ARG A 100 47.34 14.17 24.60
C ARG A 100 47.85 13.59 23.27
N GLU A 101 48.63 12.52 23.30
CA GLU A 101 49.11 11.84 22.08
C GLU A 101 47.93 11.23 21.29
N VAL A 102 46.89 10.71 21.96
CA VAL A 102 45.68 10.19 21.31
C VAL A 102 44.77 11.29 20.74
N LEU A 103 44.72 12.48 21.36
CA LEU A 103 43.91 13.61 20.88
C LEU A 103 44.54 14.32 19.66
N GLU A 104 45.86 14.30 19.51
CA GLU A 104 46.54 14.91 18.35
C GLU A 104 46.58 13.96 17.12
N ASP A 105 46.58 12.63 17.31
CA ASP A 105 46.59 11.64 16.21
C ASP A 105 45.22 11.03 15.85
N SER A 106 44.14 11.43 16.53
CA SER A 106 42.83 10.77 16.40
C SER A 106 42.16 10.77 15.01
N ASN A 107 42.69 11.48 14.00
CA ASN A 107 42.11 11.52 12.66
C ASN A 107 42.96 10.86 11.56
N THR A 108 44.13 10.30 11.86
CA THR A 108 44.94 9.59 10.85
C THR A 108 45.68 8.40 11.42
N GLN A 109 45.48 7.23 10.83
CA GLN A 109 46.36 6.07 11.01
C GLN A 109 47.23 5.97 9.76
N ASN A 110 48.56 6.12 9.87
CA ASN A 110 49.49 6.15 8.73
C ASN A 110 49.13 7.18 7.62
N GLY A 111 48.67 8.38 8.01
CA GLY A 111 48.30 9.44 7.05
C GLY A 111 47.05 9.16 6.21
N GLN A 112 46.26 8.13 6.56
CA GLN A 112 44.95 7.88 5.97
C GLN A 112 43.84 8.04 7.03
N PRO A 113 42.68 8.61 6.65
CA PRO A 113 41.54 8.73 7.56
C PRO A 113 41.00 7.34 7.95
N MET A 114 40.60 7.19 9.21
CA MET A 114 40.10 5.92 9.73
C MET A 114 38.82 5.48 9.00
N PRO A 115 38.68 4.17 8.65
CA PRO A 115 37.49 3.65 8.00
C PRO A 115 36.23 3.92 8.86
N GLY A 116 35.27 4.67 8.32
CA GLY A 116 34.00 4.99 9.00
C GLY A 116 33.79 6.46 9.37
N MET A 117 34.76 7.35 9.14
CA MET A 117 34.54 8.79 9.24
C MET A 117 33.65 9.29 8.09
N ILE A 118 32.70 10.18 8.40
CA ILE A 118 31.93 10.89 7.36
C ILE A 118 32.92 11.79 6.61
N PRO A 119 33.10 11.64 5.29
CA PRO A 119 34.02 12.49 4.55
C PRO A 119 33.55 13.95 4.62
N GLU A 120 34.45 14.86 5.01
CA GLU A 120 34.18 16.31 5.10
C GLU A 120 34.01 16.98 3.71
N GLY A 121 34.25 16.23 2.62
CA GLY A 121 34.10 16.68 1.24
C GLY A 121 32.85 16.11 0.57
N ALA A 122 32.36 16.80 -0.46
CA ALA A 122 31.35 16.25 -1.36
C ALA A 122 31.81 14.88 -1.87
N ALA A 123 30.91 13.89 -1.82
CA ALA A 123 31.22 12.54 -2.25
C ALA A 123 31.81 12.56 -3.68
N PRO A 124 32.90 11.80 -3.95
CA PRO A 124 33.46 11.75 -5.29
C PRO A 124 32.38 11.30 -6.28
N PRO A 125 32.30 11.91 -7.48
CA PRO A 125 31.27 11.57 -8.44
C PRO A 125 31.37 10.08 -8.77
N ILE A 126 30.22 9.41 -8.67
CA ILE A 126 30.10 7.99 -9.00
C ILE A 126 30.60 7.82 -10.44
N PRO A 127 31.61 6.95 -10.70
CA PRO A 127 32.14 6.75 -12.04
C PRO A 127 31.04 6.33 -13.03
N ASP A 128 31.12 6.82 -14.27
CA ASP A 128 30.08 6.60 -15.29
C ASP A 128 29.80 5.12 -15.58
N TRP A 129 30.78 4.23 -15.39
CA TRP A 129 30.61 2.78 -15.56
C TRP A 129 29.75 2.13 -14.47
N TYR A 130 29.54 2.79 -13.33
CA TYR A 130 28.66 2.33 -12.25
C TYR A 130 27.22 2.87 -12.41
N LYS A 131 27.06 3.96 -13.17
CA LYS A 131 25.76 4.47 -13.62
C LYS A 131 25.23 3.58 -14.75
N VAL A 132 24.65 2.43 -14.41
CA VAL A 132 24.06 1.51 -15.39
C VAL A 132 22.57 1.27 -15.15
N GLY A 133 21.83 1.00 -16.23
CA GLY A 133 20.40 0.68 -16.18
C GLY A 133 19.51 1.86 -15.80
N TRP A 134 18.51 1.62 -14.95
CA TRP A 134 17.52 2.63 -14.57
C TRP A 134 18.14 3.85 -13.88
N ARG A 135 19.19 3.68 -13.06
CA ARG A 135 19.86 4.79 -12.34
C ARG A 135 20.41 5.87 -13.29
N ALA A 136 21.04 5.44 -14.39
CA ALA A 136 21.56 6.36 -15.40
C ALA A 136 20.44 7.08 -16.16
N HIS A 137 19.33 6.37 -16.42
CA HIS A 137 18.18 6.96 -17.12
C HIS A 137 17.36 7.89 -16.22
N ALA A 138 17.34 7.62 -14.93
CA ALA A 138 16.57 8.37 -13.94
C ALA A 138 17.25 9.69 -13.53
N GLY A 139 18.53 9.89 -13.87
CA GLY A 139 19.29 11.11 -13.52
C GLY A 139 19.38 11.37 -12.02
N ILE A 140 19.18 10.35 -11.18
CA ILE A 140 19.15 10.48 -9.71
C ILE A 140 20.52 10.91 -9.18
N ASP A 141 21.57 10.43 -9.84
CA ASP A 141 22.98 10.68 -9.49
C ASP A 141 23.59 11.85 -10.29
N ASP A 142 22.77 12.58 -11.05
CA ASP A 142 23.22 13.79 -11.76
C ASP A 142 23.08 15.00 -10.83
N PRO A 143 24.08 15.89 -10.80
CA PRO A 143 24.03 17.07 -9.94
C PRO A 143 22.81 17.90 -10.33
N VAL A 144 22.01 18.30 -9.33
CA VAL A 144 20.86 19.18 -9.54
C VAL A 144 21.37 20.44 -10.25
N PRO A 145 20.88 20.76 -11.46
CA PRO A 145 21.41 21.89 -12.22
C PRO A 145 21.20 23.17 -11.43
N SER A 146 22.24 23.99 -11.35
CA SER A 146 22.22 25.27 -10.65
C SER A 146 21.13 26.19 -11.22
N GLU A 147 20.59 27.11 -10.41
CA GLU A 147 19.57 28.06 -10.90
C GLU A 147 20.04 28.80 -12.15
N GLU A 148 21.33 29.15 -12.22
CA GLU A 148 21.93 29.82 -13.39
C GLU A 148 21.94 28.95 -14.66
N GLU A 149 22.14 27.63 -14.55
CA GLU A 149 22.13 26.72 -15.70
C GLU A 149 20.71 26.49 -16.23
N ARG A 150 19.72 26.44 -15.33
CA ARG A 150 18.31 26.37 -15.71
C ARG A 150 17.88 27.63 -16.44
N ASP A 151 18.26 28.80 -15.92
CA ASP A 151 17.95 30.09 -16.52
C ASP A 151 18.63 30.24 -17.89
N LYS A 152 19.89 29.81 -18.04
CA LYS A 152 20.58 29.76 -19.33
C LYS A 152 19.88 28.84 -20.33
N GLY A 153 19.42 27.66 -19.91
CA GLY A 153 18.69 26.75 -20.78
C GLY A 153 17.35 27.31 -21.26
N ILE A 154 16.60 27.96 -20.37
CA ILE A 154 15.34 28.64 -20.72
C ILE A 154 15.60 29.81 -21.68
N LEU A 155 16.64 30.61 -21.40
CA LEU A 155 17.06 31.71 -22.27
C LEU A 155 17.52 31.21 -23.64
N GLU A 156 18.30 30.14 -23.70
CA GLU A 156 18.77 29.55 -24.96
C GLU A 156 17.61 29.00 -25.79
N GLN A 157 16.66 28.31 -25.15
CA GLN A 157 15.45 27.82 -25.80
C GLN A 157 14.61 28.97 -26.34
N TRP A 158 14.40 30.02 -25.54
CA TRP A 158 13.65 31.21 -25.94
C TRP A 158 14.36 32.02 -27.04
N LEU A 159 15.68 32.23 -26.94
CA LEU A 159 16.47 32.91 -27.97
C LEU A 159 16.45 32.11 -29.28
N THR A 160 16.54 30.79 -29.21
CA THR A 160 16.49 29.92 -30.39
C THR A 160 15.12 29.99 -31.05
N GLU A 161 14.05 30.00 -30.27
CA GLU A 161 12.68 30.15 -30.78
C GLU A 161 12.42 31.55 -31.37
N MET A 162 12.94 32.60 -30.74
CA MET A 162 12.78 33.99 -31.18
C MET A 162 13.63 34.33 -32.41
N TYR A 163 14.93 33.99 -32.42
CA TYR A 163 15.88 34.38 -33.47
C TYR A 163 16.06 33.34 -34.58
N TYR A 164 15.84 32.05 -34.30
CA TYR A 164 15.99 30.95 -35.26
C TYR A 164 14.69 30.16 -35.51
N GLY A 165 13.55 30.68 -35.03
CA GLY A 165 12.25 30.06 -35.26
C GLY A 165 11.85 29.98 -36.74
N ASP A 166 10.95 29.05 -37.07
CA ASP A 166 10.45 28.80 -38.43
C ASP A 166 9.87 30.06 -39.12
N TRP A 167 9.46 31.07 -38.34
CA TRP A 167 8.99 32.37 -38.85
C TRP A 167 10.10 33.21 -39.50
N TYR A 168 11.32 33.19 -38.95
CA TYR A 168 12.47 33.95 -39.47
C TYR A 168 12.89 33.42 -40.84
N HIS A 169 12.89 32.09 -41.01
CA HIS A 169 13.16 31.45 -42.28
C HIS A 169 12.10 31.77 -43.35
N ASN A 170 10.83 31.92 -42.98
CA ASN A 170 9.75 32.33 -43.88
C ASN A 170 9.83 33.84 -44.22
N ALA A 171 10.21 34.70 -43.28
CA ALA A 171 10.44 36.12 -43.53
C ALA A 171 11.67 36.35 -44.42
N GLY A 172 12.75 35.60 -44.18
CA GLY A 172 14.00 35.67 -44.92
C GLY A 172 13.82 35.31 -46.40
N ILE A 173 12.97 34.33 -46.73
CA ILE A 173 12.72 34.00 -48.15
C ILE A 173 11.93 35.08 -48.88
N ILE A 174 11.00 35.78 -48.19
CA ILE A 174 10.27 36.91 -48.77
C ILE A 174 11.24 38.04 -49.08
N PHE A 175 12.12 38.37 -48.13
CA PHE A 175 13.15 39.39 -48.34
C PHE A 175 14.11 38.99 -49.48
N PHE A 176 14.56 37.74 -49.52
CA PHE A 176 15.40 37.21 -50.59
C PHE A 176 14.72 37.31 -51.95
N ALA A 177 13.44 36.94 -52.05
CA ALA A 177 12.68 37.02 -53.30
C ALA A 177 12.56 38.48 -53.80
N VAL A 178 12.29 39.42 -52.91
CA VAL A 178 12.21 40.86 -53.23
C VAL A 178 13.58 41.42 -53.65
N ALA A 179 14.64 41.12 -52.90
CA ALA A 179 15.99 41.58 -53.23
C ALA A 179 16.50 41.00 -54.55
N MET A 180 16.31 39.69 -54.76
CA MET A 180 16.78 39.00 -55.95
C MET A 180 15.98 39.39 -57.20
N SER A 181 14.66 39.62 -57.08
CA SER A 181 13.88 40.18 -58.18
C SER A 181 14.33 41.58 -58.56
N HIS A 182 14.70 42.43 -57.59
CA HIS A 182 15.29 43.74 -57.87
C HIS A 182 16.61 43.62 -58.65
N TYR A 183 17.54 42.77 -58.20
CA TYR A 183 18.80 42.53 -58.92
C TYR A 183 18.59 41.99 -60.34
N MET A 184 17.67 41.04 -60.53
CA MET A 184 17.36 40.49 -61.86
C MET A 184 16.83 41.56 -62.83
N THR A 185 16.04 42.52 -62.34
CA THR A 185 15.54 43.64 -63.17
C THR A 185 16.64 44.64 -63.54
N LEU A 186 17.65 44.85 -62.68
CA LEU A 186 18.81 45.71 -62.96
C LEU A 186 19.69 45.16 -64.09
N PHE A 187 19.89 43.84 -64.16
CA PHE A 187 20.66 43.18 -65.23
C PHE A 187 19.87 42.99 -66.53
N ARG A 188 18.64 43.54 -66.63
CA ARG A 188 17.73 43.40 -67.78
C ARG A 188 17.48 41.95 -68.16
N MET A 189 17.51 41.04 -67.18
CA MET A 189 17.10 39.65 -67.40
C MET A 189 15.60 39.62 -67.69
N GLY A 190 15.21 38.89 -68.74
CA GLY A 190 13.80 38.78 -69.13
C GLY A 190 12.93 38.08 -68.08
N TRP A 191 11.62 38.16 -68.26
CA TRP A 191 10.60 37.59 -67.35
C TRP A 191 10.77 36.10 -67.04
N GLY A 192 11.43 35.32 -67.91
CA GLY A 192 11.70 33.90 -67.70
C GLY A 192 12.48 33.60 -66.42
N TRP A 193 13.44 34.45 -66.04
CA TRP A 193 14.25 34.26 -64.83
C TRP A 193 13.46 34.52 -63.54
N LEU A 194 12.44 35.39 -63.58
CA LEU A 194 11.52 35.61 -62.46
C LEU A 194 10.65 34.39 -62.20
N PHE A 195 10.23 33.66 -63.25
CA PHE A 195 9.49 32.40 -63.08
C PHE A 195 10.33 31.31 -62.40
N VAL A 196 11.63 31.24 -62.71
CA VAL A 196 12.56 30.30 -62.07
C VAL A 196 12.74 30.64 -60.57
N LEU A 197 12.91 31.92 -60.26
CA LEU A 197 12.99 32.40 -58.87
C LEU A 197 11.70 32.09 -58.09
N LEU A 198 10.54 32.39 -58.68
CA LEU A 198 9.24 32.11 -58.07
C LEU A 198 9.02 30.60 -57.87
N ALA A 199 9.44 29.75 -58.81
CA ALA A 199 9.35 28.31 -58.67
C ALA A 199 10.20 27.79 -57.49
N PHE A 200 11.40 28.34 -57.28
CA PHE A 200 12.24 27.99 -56.13
C PHE A 200 11.62 28.44 -54.81
N CYS A 201 11.14 29.68 -54.73
CA CYS A 201 10.46 30.22 -53.54
C CYS A 201 9.18 29.45 -53.21
N ALA A 202 8.38 29.11 -54.22
CA ALA A 202 7.16 28.31 -54.06
C ALA A 202 7.46 26.89 -53.56
N THR A 203 8.51 26.25 -54.08
CA THR A 203 8.93 24.91 -53.65
C THR A 203 9.44 24.92 -52.21
N TYR A 204 10.21 25.94 -51.84
CA TYR A 204 10.65 26.13 -50.45
C TYR A 204 9.46 26.38 -49.51
N TYR A 205 8.55 27.29 -49.88
CA TYR A 205 7.37 27.58 -49.06
C TYR A 205 6.51 26.33 -48.86
N LYS A 206 6.30 25.54 -49.91
CA LYS A 206 5.58 24.26 -49.86
C LYS A 206 6.27 23.26 -48.93
N THR A 207 7.58 23.07 -49.07
CA THR A 207 8.33 22.12 -48.21
C THR A 207 8.44 22.60 -46.77
N SER A 208 8.54 23.91 -46.53
CA SER A 208 8.48 24.54 -45.20
C SER A 208 7.14 24.26 -44.51
N ILE A 209 6.02 24.59 -45.17
CA ILE A 209 4.69 24.41 -44.57
C ILE A 209 4.33 22.94 -44.37
N GLU A 210 4.75 22.05 -45.26
CA GLU A 210 4.53 20.61 -45.06
C GLU A 210 5.36 20.05 -43.90
N ARG A 211 6.59 20.52 -43.69
CA ARG A 211 7.41 20.14 -42.53
C ARG A 211 6.79 20.65 -41.23
N PHE A 212 6.35 21.91 -41.19
CA PHE A 212 5.67 22.49 -40.04
C PHE A 212 4.39 21.71 -39.71
N ARG A 213 3.55 21.42 -40.71
CA ARG A 213 2.32 20.63 -40.52
C ARG A 213 2.59 19.20 -40.02
N ARG A 214 3.69 18.57 -40.46
CA ARG A 214 4.11 17.27 -39.94
C ARG A 214 4.51 17.37 -38.47
N ARG A 215 5.42 18.27 -38.12
CA ARG A 215 5.84 18.51 -36.72
C ARG A 215 4.67 18.85 -35.79
N ALA A 216 3.82 19.80 -36.20
CA ALA A 216 2.64 20.18 -35.42
C ALA A 216 1.66 19.01 -35.23
N ARG A 217 1.48 18.17 -36.26
CA ARG A 217 0.67 16.96 -36.13
C ARG A 217 1.31 15.99 -35.13
N ASP A 218 2.61 15.74 -35.24
CA ASP A 218 3.33 14.81 -34.36
C ASP A 218 3.27 15.28 -32.90
N ASP A 219 3.40 16.59 -32.64
CA ASP A 219 3.27 17.18 -31.30
C ASP A 219 1.84 17.08 -30.76
N ILE A 220 0.83 17.41 -31.58
CA ILE A 220 -0.58 17.25 -31.22
C ILE A 220 -0.89 15.78 -30.94
N GLN A 221 -0.40 14.85 -31.78
CA GLN A 221 -0.59 13.42 -31.58
C GLN A 221 0.09 12.96 -30.29
N ARG A 222 1.30 13.42 -30.00
CA ARG A 222 2.00 13.09 -28.76
C ARG A 222 1.22 13.58 -27.54
N GLU A 223 0.68 14.79 -27.57
CA GLU A 223 -0.09 15.34 -26.46
C GLU A 223 -1.46 14.66 -26.30
N LEU A 224 -2.13 14.37 -27.41
CA LEU A 224 -3.37 13.57 -27.42
C LEU A 224 -3.13 12.15 -26.91
N VAL A 225 -1.99 11.53 -27.22
CA VAL A 225 -1.61 10.22 -26.66
C VAL A 225 -1.44 10.33 -25.14
N LYS A 226 -0.78 11.36 -24.62
CA LYS A 226 -0.66 11.55 -23.15
C LYS A 226 -2.02 11.69 -22.48
N SER A 227 -2.92 12.51 -23.03
CA SER A 227 -4.28 12.69 -22.48
C SER A 227 -5.14 11.43 -22.62
N ARG A 228 -5.02 10.71 -23.73
CA ARG A 228 -5.72 9.44 -23.94
C ARG A 228 -5.24 8.38 -22.97
N LEU A 229 -3.93 8.31 -22.67
CA LEU A 229 -3.35 7.38 -21.70
C LEU A 229 -3.82 7.62 -20.27
N GLU A 230 -4.19 8.86 -19.90
CA GLU A 230 -4.81 9.14 -18.59
C GLU A 230 -6.24 8.53 -18.48
N THR A 231 -6.89 8.23 -19.61
CA THR A 231 -8.25 7.65 -19.67
C THR A 231 -8.26 6.19 -20.13
N ASP A 232 -7.18 5.73 -20.78
CA ASP A 232 -7.08 4.35 -21.27
C ASP A 232 -6.83 3.42 -20.09
N HIS A 233 -7.62 2.36 -20.02
CA HIS A 233 -7.60 1.40 -18.94
C HIS A 233 -7.35 0.04 -19.55
N GLU A 234 -6.32 -0.64 -19.07
CA GLU A 234 -5.98 -1.97 -19.51
C GLU A 234 -6.81 -3.01 -18.74
N SER A 235 -7.25 -4.05 -19.45
CA SER A 235 -7.90 -5.21 -18.82
C SER A 235 -6.85 -6.18 -18.30
N ALA A 236 -6.98 -6.63 -17.05
CA ALA A 236 -6.10 -7.64 -16.45
C ALA A 236 -6.67 -9.07 -16.56
N ASN A 237 -7.17 -9.46 -17.74
CA ASN A 237 -7.86 -10.76 -17.92
C ASN A 237 -7.01 -11.97 -17.55
N TRP A 238 -5.70 -11.94 -17.82
CA TRP A 238 -4.81 -13.03 -17.44
C TRP A 238 -4.72 -13.20 -15.92
N MET A 239 -4.70 -12.09 -15.17
CA MET A 239 -4.68 -12.07 -13.71
C MET A 239 -6.03 -12.52 -13.15
N ASN A 240 -7.14 -12.11 -13.77
CA ASN A 240 -8.46 -12.59 -13.41
C ASN A 240 -8.58 -14.12 -13.57
N ASN A 241 -8.14 -14.69 -14.69
CA ASN A 241 -8.12 -16.14 -14.90
C ASN A 241 -7.22 -16.88 -13.89
N PHE A 242 -6.11 -16.26 -13.46
CA PHE A 242 -5.29 -16.80 -12.38
C PHE A 242 -6.04 -16.76 -11.04
N MET A 243 -6.66 -15.61 -10.73
CA MET A 243 -7.40 -15.40 -9.48
C MET A 243 -8.58 -16.38 -9.37
N ASP A 244 -9.28 -16.70 -10.45
CA ASP A 244 -10.38 -17.68 -10.45
C ASP A 244 -9.96 -19.05 -9.91
N ARG A 245 -8.74 -19.50 -10.24
CA ARG A 245 -8.21 -20.79 -9.75
C ARG A 245 -7.56 -20.67 -8.39
N PHE A 246 -6.82 -19.58 -8.17
CA PHE A 246 -6.14 -19.31 -6.91
C PHE A 246 -7.13 -19.13 -5.76
N TRP A 247 -8.27 -18.49 -6.03
CA TRP A 247 -9.31 -18.21 -5.06
C TRP A 247 -9.87 -19.47 -4.40
N LEU A 248 -10.10 -20.54 -5.17
CA LEU A 248 -10.62 -21.80 -4.62
C LEU A 248 -9.70 -22.43 -3.56
N ILE A 249 -8.40 -22.14 -3.64
CA ILE A 249 -7.38 -22.64 -2.69
C ILE A 249 -7.20 -21.64 -1.54
N TYR A 250 -7.24 -20.35 -1.86
CA TYR A 250 -6.90 -19.28 -0.93
C TYR A 250 -8.08 -18.84 -0.05
N GLU A 251 -9.32 -18.96 -0.53
CA GLU A 251 -10.51 -18.50 0.18
C GLU A 251 -10.63 -19.08 1.60
N PRO A 252 -10.40 -20.38 1.85
CA PRO A 252 -10.49 -20.93 3.21
C PRO A 252 -9.43 -20.34 4.17
N VAL A 253 -8.25 -20.01 3.64
CA VAL A 253 -7.16 -19.41 4.42
C VAL A 253 -7.48 -17.95 4.73
N LEU A 254 -7.97 -17.23 3.72
CA LEU A 254 -8.38 -15.83 3.87
C LEU A 254 -9.55 -15.71 4.84
N SER A 255 -10.55 -16.57 4.73
CA SER A 255 -11.74 -16.56 5.58
C SER A 255 -11.38 -16.80 7.04
N ALA A 256 -10.55 -17.80 7.35
CA ALA A 256 -10.05 -18.04 8.70
C ALA A 256 -9.31 -16.81 9.29
N SER A 257 -8.50 -16.14 8.48
CA SER A 257 -7.79 -14.92 8.91
C SER A 257 -8.74 -13.75 9.20
N ILE A 258 -9.78 -13.59 8.37
CA ILE A 258 -10.77 -12.53 8.54
C ILE A 258 -11.60 -12.79 9.79
N VAL A 259 -12.04 -14.03 10.04
CA VAL A 259 -12.80 -14.38 11.24
C VAL A 259 -12.03 -14.01 12.51
N ALA A 260 -10.74 -14.33 12.56
CA ALA A 260 -9.89 -13.98 13.72
C ALA A 260 -9.77 -12.46 13.92
N ALA A 261 -9.57 -11.70 12.84
CA ALA A 261 -9.46 -10.25 12.91
C ALA A 261 -10.79 -9.56 13.29
N VAL A 262 -11.90 -10.03 12.70
CA VAL A 262 -13.23 -9.47 12.91
C VAL A 262 -13.72 -9.76 14.33
N ASP A 263 -13.56 -10.97 14.85
CA ASP A 263 -13.98 -11.29 16.23
C ASP A 263 -13.28 -10.41 17.28
N GLN A 264 -12.01 -10.05 17.06
CA GLN A 264 -11.29 -9.12 17.91
C GLN A 264 -11.94 -7.73 17.89
N VAL A 265 -12.23 -7.19 16.70
CA VAL A 265 -12.84 -5.86 16.55
C VAL A 265 -14.26 -5.83 17.07
N LEU A 266 -15.07 -6.86 16.75
CA LEU A 266 -16.45 -6.96 17.21
C LEU A 266 -16.53 -7.03 18.74
N SER A 267 -15.58 -7.70 19.40
CA SER A 267 -15.54 -7.76 20.87
C SER A 267 -15.18 -6.43 21.54
N ALA A 268 -14.37 -5.60 20.88
CA ALA A 268 -13.92 -4.32 21.42
C ALA A 268 -14.91 -3.17 21.13
N SER A 269 -15.64 -3.25 20.01
CA SER A 269 -16.45 -2.15 19.47
C SER A 269 -17.93 -2.54 19.29
N THR A 270 -18.50 -3.33 20.20
CA THR A 270 -19.94 -3.62 20.19
C THR A 270 -20.75 -2.34 20.43
N PRO A 271 -21.77 -2.03 19.62
CA PRO A 271 -22.66 -0.91 19.85
C PRO A 271 -23.37 -0.99 21.20
N ALA A 272 -23.65 0.15 21.83
CA ALA A 272 -24.32 0.20 23.13
C ALA A 272 -25.74 -0.41 23.17
N PHE A 273 -26.37 -0.64 22.01
CA PHE A 273 -27.68 -1.29 21.89
C PHE A 273 -27.61 -2.83 21.84
N LEU A 274 -26.41 -3.40 21.63
CA LEU A 274 -26.16 -4.84 21.63
C LEU A 274 -25.41 -5.25 22.90
N ASP A 275 -25.73 -6.43 23.40
CA ASP A 275 -25.02 -7.06 24.52
C ASP A 275 -23.80 -7.83 24.00
N SER A 276 -23.96 -8.54 22.88
CA SER A 276 -22.84 -9.14 22.15
C SER A 276 -23.16 -9.32 20.66
N LEU A 277 -22.09 -9.28 19.86
CA LEU A 277 -22.11 -9.52 18.42
C LEU A 277 -20.96 -10.48 18.10
N ARG A 278 -21.28 -11.68 17.61
CA ARG A 278 -20.30 -12.74 17.33
C ARG A 278 -20.48 -13.28 15.92
N LEU A 279 -19.39 -13.67 15.30
CA LEU A 279 -19.42 -14.36 14.03
C LEU A 279 -19.55 -15.88 14.28
N LYS A 280 -20.56 -16.50 13.68
CA LYS A 280 -20.85 -17.94 13.80
C LYS A 280 -20.37 -18.73 12.60
N GLU A 281 -20.57 -18.16 11.41
CA GLU A 281 -20.17 -18.74 10.14
C GLU A 281 -19.77 -17.64 9.17
N PHE A 282 -18.75 -17.90 8.36
CA PHE A 282 -18.27 -16.98 7.34
C PHE A 282 -17.66 -17.76 6.18
N THR A 283 -18.08 -17.40 4.97
CA THR A 283 -17.42 -17.79 3.72
C THR A 283 -17.56 -16.65 2.73
N LEU A 284 -16.53 -16.45 1.91
CA LEU A 284 -16.55 -15.53 0.80
C LEU A 284 -17.09 -16.18 -0.48
N GLY A 285 -17.40 -17.48 -0.45
CA GLY A 285 -17.92 -18.22 -1.59
C GLY A 285 -16.86 -18.53 -2.64
N THR A 286 -17.28 -19.15 -3.73
CA THR A 286 -16.35 -19.73 -4.73
C THR A 286 -15.98 -18.80 -5.86
N LYS A 287 -16.67 -17.65 -6.03
CA LYS A 287 -16.39 -16.70 -7.11
C LYS A 287 -15.32 -15.69 -6.67
N ALA A 288 -14.27 -15.56 -7.46
CA ALA A 288 -13.14 -14.69 -7.16
C ALA A 288 -13.44 -13.18 -7.34
N PRO A 289 -12.74 -12.30 -6.62
CA PRO A 289 -12.70 -10.87 -6.95
C PRO A 289 -12.02 -10.63 -8.29
N ARG A 290 -12.46 -9.60 -8.98
CA ARG A 290 -12.05 -9.26 -10.35
C ARG A 290 -11.35 -7.91 -10.38
N ILE A 291 -10.39 -7.80 -11.27
CA ILE A 291 -9.73 -6.55 -11.63
C ILE A 291 -10.44 -6.00 -12.86
N ASP A 292 -11.12 -4.86 -12.69
CA ASP A 292 -11.94 -4.23 -13.72
C ASP A 292 -11.10 -3.34 -14.64
N LYS A 293 -10.13 -2.63 -14.05
CA LYS A 293 -9.26 -1.69 -14.78
C LYS A 293 -7.90 -1.57 -14.11
N VAL A 294 -6.86 -1.47 -14.93
CA VAL A 294 -5.50 -1.12 -14.48
C VAL A 294 -4.97 -0.02 -15.37
N TYR A 295 -4.37 1.01 -14.80
CA TYR A 295 -3.62 2.01 -15.55
C TYR A 295 -2.47 2.56 -14.72
N THR A 296 -1.40 2.99 -15.39
CA THR A 296 -0.23 3.57 -14.74
C THR A 296 -0.34 5.09 -14.72
N SER A 297 -0.15 5.71 -13.57
CA SER A 297 -0.12 7.16 -13.45
C SER A 297 1.26 7.69 -13.84
N HIS A 298 1.31 8.48 -14.91
CA HIS A 298 2.56 8.90 -15.56
C HIS A 298 3.29 10.08 -14.90
N ARG A 299 2.80 10.60 -13.76
CA ARG A 299 3.39 11.75 -13.05
C ARG A 299 4.05 11.35 -11.73
N SER A 300 4.76 10.23 -11.75
CA SER A 300 5.56 9.76 -10.61
C SER A 300 7.05 10.01 -10.85
N GLU A 301 7.81 10.07 -9.76
CA GLU A 301 9.27 10.15 -9.79
C GLU A 301 9.84 8.93 -10.51
N ASN A 302 11.07 9.04 -11.03
CA ASN A 302 11.67 7.97 -11.80
C ASN A 302 11.79 6.66 -10.99
N ASP A 303 12.11 6.69 -9.71
CA ASP A 303 12.19 5.50 -8.85
C ASP A 303 10.83 4.98 -8.35
N VAL A 304 9.71 5.58 -8.79
CA VAL A 304 8.37 5.25 -8.31
C VAL A 304 7.47 4.82 -9.46
N VAL A 305 6.91 3.61 -9.37
CA VAL A 305 5.85 3.16 -10.28
C VAL A 305 4.53 3.28 -9.57
N GLN A 306 3.71 4.25 -9.99
CA GLN A 306 2.37 4.43 -9.46
C GLN A 306 1.33 3.86 -10.42
N MET A 307 0.55 2.89 -9.96
CA MET A 307 -0.56 2.28 -10.69
C MET A 307 -1.88 2.52 -9.97
N VAL A 308 -2.96 2.47 -10.70
CA VAL A 308 -4.33 2.52 -10.19
C VAL A 308 -5.07 1.27 -10.64
N TRP A 309 -5.63 0.57 -9.67
CA TRP A 309 -6.32 -0.70 -9.83
C TRP A 309 -7.77 -0.52 -9.40
N GLY A 310 -8.70 -0.73 -10.33
CA GLY A 310 -10.11 -0.88 -10.02
C GLY A 310 -10.43 -2.35 -9.83
N PHE A 311 -11.06 -2.70 -8.72
CA PHE A 311 -11.51 -4.06 -8.45
C PHE A 311 -12.97 -4.09 -8.04
N SER A 312 -13.59 -5.22 -8.32
CA SER A 312 -14.93 -5.54 -7.92
C SER A 312 -15.01 -6.97 -7.39
N PHE A 313 -15.84 -7.17 -6.40
CA PHE A 313 -16.23 -8.47 -5.89
C PHE A 313 -17.75 -8.54 -6.00
N THR A 314 -18.21 -9.16 -7.08
CA THR A 314 -19.64 -9.32 -7.43
C THR A 314 -19.95 -10.81 -7.56
N PRO A 315 -20.03 -11.52 -6.42
CA PRO A 315 -20.24 -12.96 -6.39
C PRO A 315 -21.55 -13.34 -7.08
N ASN A 316 -22.60 -12.52 -6.98
CA ASN A 316 -23.91 -12.79 -7.58
C ASN A 316 -23.99 -12.64 -9.09
N ASP A 317 -23.01 -11.99 -9.71
CA ASP A 317 -22.98 -11.86 -11.16
C ASP A 317 -22.69 -13.22 -11.82
N LEU A 318 -23.57 -13.66 -12.71
CA LEU A 318 -23.47 -14.96 -13.40
C LEU A 318 -23.01 -14.81 -14.85
N MET A 319 -22.68 -13.60 -15.32
CA MET A 319 -22.34 -13.38 -16.73
C MET A 319 -21.03 -14.08 -17.13
N ASP A 320 -20.14 -14.31 -16.17
CA ASP A 320 -18.78 -14.81 -16.40
C ASP A 320 -18.57 -16.28 -16.07
N ILE A 321 -19.61 -16.96 -15.59
CA ILE A 321 -19.51 -18.36 -15.16
C ILE A 321 -20.21 -19.26 -16.16
N THR A 322 -19.67 -20.46 -16.36
CA THR A 322 -20.35 -21.45 -17.19
C THR A 322 -21.60 -21.99 -16.46
N PRO A 323 -22.63 -22.47 -17.20
CA PRO A 323 -23.81 -23.06 -16.57
C PRO A 323 -23.53 -24.25 -15.65
N ARG A 324 -22.39 -24.94 -15.85
CA ARG A 324 -21.95 -26.06 -15.01
C ARG A 324 -21.35 -25.57 -13.69
N GLU A 325 -20.50 -24.55 -13.75
CA GLU A 325 -19.92 -23.92 -12.57
C GLU A 325 -20.97 -23.19 -11.73
N ALA A 326 -21.99 -22.63 -12.38
CA ALA A 326 -23.12 -21.99 -11.69
C ALA A 326 -23.86 -22.94 -10.74
N GLN A 327 -23.87 -24.25 -11.02
CA GLN A 327 -24.56 -25.25 -10.18
C GLN A 327 -23.78 -25.59 -8.90
N THR A 328 -22.44 -25.53 -8.96
CA THR A 328 -21.55 -25.80 -7.82
C THR A 328 -21.10 -24.52 -7.11
N LYS A 329 -21.56 -23.37 -7.60
CA LYS A 329 -21.22 -22.07 -7.03
C LYS A 329 -21.81 -21.94 -5.62
N VAL A 330 -20.97 -21.52 -4.70
CA VAL A 330 -21.39 -21.12 -3.34
C VAL A 330 -21.25 -19.61 -3.22
N ASN A 331 -22.31 -18.96 -2.74
CA ASN A 331 -22.32 -17.53 -2.51
C ASN A 331 -21.67 -17.19 -1.16
N PRO A 332 -21.04 -16.01 -1.05
CA PRO A 332 -20.62 -15.50 0.24
C PRO A 332 -21.79 -15.38 1.19
N LYS A 333 -21.57 -15.81 2.43
CA LYS A 333 -22.53 -15.72 3.52
C LYS A 333 -21.80 -15.48 4.83
N ILE A 334 -22.42 -14.68 5.70
CA ILE A 334 -21.94 -14.45 7.06
C ILE A 334 -23.11 -14.64 8.01
N VAL A 335 -22.99 -15.54 8.98
CA VAL A 335 -23.98 -15.68 10.05
C VAL A 335 -23.45 -14.96 11.29
N LEU A 336 -24.14 -13.90 11.66
CA LEU A 336 -23.87 -13.11 12.86
C LEU A 336 -24.85 -13.53 13.96
N GLU A 337 -24.34 -13.88 15.14
CA GLU A 337 -25.18 -14.03 16.34
C GLU A 337 -25.24 -12.70 17.08
N VAL A 338 -26.46 -12.18 17.21
CA VAL A 338 -26.73 -10.89 17.84
C VAL A 338 -27.53 -11.08 19.12
N ARG A 339 -27.04 -10.59 20.25
CA ARG A 339 -27.79 -10.56 21.52
C ARG A 339 -28.26 -9.13 21.79
N VAL A 340 -29.58 -8.90 21.76
CA VAL A 340 -30.20 -7.57 21.88
C VAL A 340 -30.77 -7.34 23.27
N GLY A 341 -30.10 -6.51 24.11
CA GLY A 341 -30.61 -6.09 25.42
C GLY A 341 -29.69 -6.41 26.60
N LYS A 342 -29.67 -5.51 27.60
CA LYS A 342 -28.83 -5.62 28.81
C LYS A 342 -29.47 -6.59 29.82
N GLY A 343 -29.01 -7.84 29.89
CA GLY A 343 -29.50 -8.81 30.88
C GLY A 343 -28.94 -10.23 30.72
N LEU A 344 -28.95 -11.02 31.79
CA LEU A 344 -28.41 -12.39 31.86
C LEU A 344 -29.16 -13.45 31.01
N ALA A 345 -30.27 -13.08 30.36
CA ALA A 345 -31.15 -14.01 29.64
C ALA A 345 -31.63 -13.43 28.29
N THR A 346 -30.73 -12.80 27.54
CA THR A 346 -31.04 -12.27 26.21
C THR A 346 -30.90 -13.36 25.16
N ALA A 347 -31.99 -13.73 24.49
CA ALA A 347 -31.96 -14.72 23.41
C ALA A 347 -31.10 -14.22 22.23
N GLY A 348 -30.11 -15.01 21.81
CA GLY A 348 -29.32 -14.75 20.60
C GLY A 348 -30.16 -14.93 19.35
N MET A 349 -30.18 -13.90 18.49
CA MET A 349 -30.84 -13.92 17.20
C MET A 349 -29.77 -14.05 16.09
N PRO A 350 -29.79 -15.14 15.30
CA PRO A 350 -28.92 -15.28 14.15
C PRO A 350 -29.40 -14.40 12.99
N ILE A 351 -28.51 -13.56 12.48
CA ILE A 351 -28.71 -12.71 11.30
C ILE A 351 -27.76 -13.20 10.20
N LEU A 352 -28.33 -13.57 9.07
CA LEU A 352 -27.61 -13.91 7.86
C LEU A 352 -27.33 -12.65 7.04
N VAL A 353 -26.07 -12.45 6.69
CA VAL A 353 -25.62 -11.47 5.71
C VAL A 353 -25.44 -12.21 4.38
N GLU A 354 -26.21 -11.81 3.37
CA GLU A 354 -26.13 -12.35 2.01
C GLU A 354 -25.87 -11.22 1.01
N ASP A 355 -25.71 -11.61 -0.26
CA ASP A 355 -25.60 -10.70 -1.40
C ASP A 355 -24.51 -9.63 -1.24
N MET A 356 -23.39 -10.03 -0.62
CA MET A 356 -22.25 -9.16 -0.42
C MET A 356 -21.64 -8.75 -1.75
N SER A 357 -21.46 -7.45 -1.95
CA SER A 357 -20.68 -6.93 -3.05
C SER A 357 -19.77 -5.81 -2.59
N PHE A 358 -18.64 -5.69 -3.28
CA PHE A 358 -17.62 -4.70 -2.98
C PHE A 358 -17.04 -4.14 -4.26
N SER A 359 -16.80 -2.84 -4.29
CA SER A 359 -16.08 -2.20 -5.40
C SER A 359 -15.21 -1.08 -4.87
N GLY A 360 -14.02 -0.92 -5.45
CA GLY A 360 -13.07 0.09 -5.02
C GLY A 360 -12.03 0.38 -6.07
N THR A 361 -11.44 1.57 -5.96
CA THR A 361 -10.27 1.95 -6.75
C THR A 361 -9.11 2.22 -5.80
N MET A 362 -8.03 1.47 -5.97
CA MET A 362 -6.85 1.52 -5.14
C MET A 362 -5.63 1.97 -5.94
N ARG A 363 -4.89 2.91 -5.38
CA ARG A 363 -3.55 3.29 -5.81
C ARG A 363 -2.56 2.28 -5.25
N VAL A 364 -1.75 1.72 -6.13
CA VAL A 364 -0.62 0.83 -5.82
C VAL A 364 0.64 1.56 -6.22
N LYS A 365 1.46 1.95 -5.25
CA LYS A 365 2.71 2.65 -5.49
C LYS A 365 3.88 1.76 -5.11
N LEU A 366 4.73 1.47 -6.08
CA LEU A 366 5.93 0.66 -5.91
C LEU A 366 7.13 1.60 -5.87
N LYS A 367 7.89 1.58 -4.78
CA LYS A 367 9.20 2.23 -4.72
C LYS A 367 10.27 1.24 -5.18
N LEU A 368 11.00 1.58 -6.22
CA LEU A 368 12.01 0.72 -6.83
C LEU A 368 13.35 0.83 -6.08
N MET A 369 14.11 -0.24 -6.10
CA MET A 369 15.49 -0.27 -5.58
C MET A 369 16.41 -1.07 -6.51
N THR A 370 17.72 -0.90 -6.38
CA THR A 370 18.66 -1.63 -7.24
C THR A 370 18.93 -3.06 -6.78
N ALA A 371 18.91 -3.32 -5.47
CA ALA A 371 19.06 -4.67 -4.95
C ALA A 371 17.81 -5.50 -5.28
N PHE A 372 18.00 -6.80 -5.53
CA PHE A 372 16.89 -7.75 -5.64
C PHE A 372 16.04 -7.69 -4.34
N PRO A 373 14.69 -7.62 -4.39
CA PRO A 373 13.77 -7.95 -5.50
C PRO A 373 13.43 -6.79 -6.46
N HIS A 374 14.21 -5.71 -6.45
CA HIS A 374 14.01 -4.47 -7.22
C HIS A 374 12.83 -3.60 -6.77
N VAL A 375 12.10 -4.00 -5.74
CA VAL A 375 11.02 -3.24 -5.13
C VAL A 375 11.27 -3.16 -3.62
N GLN A 376 11.42 -1.94 -3.10
CA GLN A 376 11.64 -1.67 -1.68
C GLN A 376 10.33 -1.75 -0.90
N THR A 377 9.36 -0.93 -1.31
CA THR A 377 8.07 -0.82 -0.62
C THR A 377 6.91 -0.83 -1.60
N VAL A 378 5.81 -1.42 -1.16
CA VAL A 378 4.50 -1.35 -1.81
C VAL A 378 3.58 -0.55 -0.90
N GLU A 379 3.13 0.61 -1.38
CA GLU A 379 2.15 1.45 -0.71
C GLU A 379 0.78 1.25 -1.37
N LEU A 380 -0.22 0.90 -0.57
CA LEU A 380 -1.60 0.68 -0.99
C LEU A 380 -2.51 1.74 -0.37
N SER A 381 -3.33 2.42 -1.18
CA SER A 381 -4.38 3.30 -0.66
C SER A 381 -5.60 3.37 -1.58
N PHE A 382 -6.78 3.42 -1.00
CA PHE A 382 -8.02 3.73 -1.70
C PHE A 382 -8.03 5.20 -2.08
N LEU A 383 -8.28 5.47 -3.37
CA LEU A 383 -8.48 6.84 -3.87
C LEU A 383 -9.81 7.42 -3.42
N GLU A 384 -10.83 6.58 -3.34
CA GLU A 384 -12.17 6.92 -2.89
C GLU A 384 -12.63 5.84 -1.90
N PRO A 385 -13.48 6.18 -0.91
CA PRO A 385 -14.07 5.19 -0.02
C PRO A 385 -14.74 4.08 -0.85
N PRO A 386 -14.32 2.82 -0.70
CA PRO A 386 -14.91 1.72 -1.43
C PRO A 386 -16.38 1.54 -1.09
N LYS A 387 -17.16 1.05 -2.04
CA LYS A 387 -18.60 0.79 -1.88
C LYS A 387 -18.79 -0.65 -1.44
N PHE A 388 -19.63 -0.84 -0.43
CA PHE A 388 -20.02 -2.14 0.09
C PHE A 388 -21.53 -2.22 0.18
N ASP A 389 -22.11 -3.24 -0.44
CA ASP A 389 -23.54 -3.52 -0.37
C ASP A 389 -23.75 -4.96 0.12
N TYR A 390 -24.79 -5.18 0.91
CA TYR A 390 -25.16 -6.47 1.47
C TYR A 390 -26.61 -6.46 1.95
N VAL A 391 -27.20 -7.63 2.12
CA VAL A 391 -28.58 -7.82 2.60
C VAL A 391 -28.55 -8.56 3.93
N LEU A 392 -29.35 -8.09 4.90
CA LEU A 392 -29.49 -8.71 6.22
C LEU A 392 -30.83 -9.45 6.30
N LYS A 393 -30.80 -10.76 6.53
CA LYS A 393 -31.99 -11.61 6.74
C LYS A 393 -31.92 -12.30 8.11
N PRO A 394 -32.97 -12.21 8.95
CA PRO A 394 -33.02 -13.01 10.17
C PRO A 394 -33.30 -14.48 9.83
N LEU A 395 -32.59 -15.39 10.47
CA LEU A 395 -32.88 -16.83 10.36
C LEU A 395 -33.92 -17.24 11.42
N GLY A 396 -34.96 -18.00 11.02
CA GLY A 396 -36.08 -18.40 11.89
C GLY A 396 -37.38 -17.57 11.82
N GLY A 397 -37.77 -17.10 10.62
CA GLY A 397 -38.96 -16.26 10.38
C GLY A 397 -40.32 -16.85 10.80
N ASP A 398 -41.29 -15.94 11.04
CA ASP A 398 -42.72 -16.04 11.44
C ASP A 398 -43.09 -16.02 12.93
N LYS A 399 -42.24 -16.43 13.88
CA LYS A 399 -42.62 -16.38 15.32
C LYS A 399 -42.07 -15.19 16.11
N PHE A 400 -41.08 -14.49 15.57
CA PHE A 400 -40.51 -13.29 16.18
C PHE A 400 -41.05 -11.97 15.61
N GLY A 401 -41.88 -11.98 14.57
CA GLY A 401 -42.65 -10.81 14.08
C GLY A 401 -41.82 -9.57 13.65
N PHE A 402 -40.49 -9.66 13.65
CA PHE A 402 -39.58 -8.60 13.29
C PHE A 402 -38.82 -9.01 12.02
N ASP A 403 -39.27 -8.53 10.86
CA ASP A 403 -38.40 -8.38 9.71
C ASP A 403 -37.20 -7.53 10.15
N VAL A 404 -35.98 -8.06 10.09
CA VAL A 404 -34.76 -7.37 10.56
C VAL A 404 -34.32 -6.21 9.66
N GLY A 405 -35.07 -5.93 8.59
CA GLY A 405 -35.15 -4.57 8.04
C GLY A 405 -35.51 -3.49 9.09
N ASN A 406 -36.05 -3.91 10.24
CA ASN A 406 -36.40 -3.09 11.40
C ASN A 406 -35.46 -3.22 12.63
N ILE A 407 -34.20 -3.66 12.50
CA ILE A 407 -33.19 -3.25 13.50
C ILE A 407 -32.57 -1.93 13.01
N PRO A 408 -33.14 -0.77 13.39
CA PRO A 408 -32.62 0.51 12.94
C PRO A 408 -31.16 0.64 13.37
N GLY A 409 -30.29 0.88 12.39
CA GLY A 409 -28.90 1.20 12.63
C GLY A 409 -27.90 0.04 12.52
N LEU A 410 -28.31 -1.22 12.38
CA LEU A 410 -27.34 -2.32 12.23
C LEU A 410 -26.57 -2.24 10.90
N SER A 411 -27.27 -1.97 9.79
CA SER A 411 -26.62 -1.81 8.49
C SER A 411 -25.69 -0.58 8.45
N SER A 412 -26.13 0.57 8.97
CA SER A 412 -25.24 1.72 9.08
C SER A 412 -24.06 1.42 10.00
N PHE A 413 -24.28 0.76 11.14
CA PHE A 413 -23.20 0.39 12.06
C PHE A 413 -22.15 -0.50 11.40
N ILE A 414 -22.53 -1.58 10.70
CA ILE A 414 -21.58 -2.47 10.03
C ILE A 414 -20.78 -1.69 8.99
N ARG A 415 -21.46 -0.91 8.13
CA ARG A 415 -20.80 -0.10 7.09
C ARG A 415 -19.84 0.93 7.70
N ASP A 416 -20.30 1.68 8.69
CA ASP A 416 -19.55 2.76 9.32
C ASP A 416 -18.35 2.19 10.12
N THR A 417 -18.49 1.00 10.70
CA THR A 417 -17.38 0.28 11.35
C THR A 417 -16.32 -0.13 10.34
N VAL A 418 -16.73 -0.66 9.17
CA VAL A 418 -15.78 -1.02 8.09
C VAL A 418 -15.01 0.23 7.65
N HIS A 419 -15.70 1.34 7.38
CA HIS A 419 -15.03 2.59 7.03
C HIS A 419 -14.14 3.12 8.17
N TRP A 420 -14.59 3.04 9.42
CA TRP A 420 -13.81 3.50 10.57
C TRP A 420 -12.49 2.73 10.75
N VAL A 421 -12.49 1.41 10.50
CA VAL A 421 -11.26 0.60 10.52
C VAL A 421 -10.36 0.90 9.31
N LEU A 422 -10.94 0.98 8.12
CA LEU A 422 -10.18 1.14 6.87
C LEU A 422 -9.61 2.56 6.69
N GLN A 423 -10.32 3.58 7.14
CA GLN A 423 -9.97 4.98 6.92
C GLN A 423 -8.56 5.37 7.42
N PRO A 424 -8.16 5.09 8.68
CA PRO A 424 -6.83 5.44 9.16
C PRO A 424 -5.71 4.60 8.52
N MET A 425 -6.04 3.42 7.97
CA MET A 425 -5.03 2.49 7.45
C MET A 425 -4.81 2.63 5.94
N MET A 426 -5.86 2.90 5.16
CA MET A 426 -5.82 2.75 3.71
C MET A 426 -6.55 3.84 2.91
N TYR A 427 -7.20 4.85 3.51
CA TYR A 427 -7.85 5.91 2.71
C TYR A 427 -6.92 7.10 2.52
N ASP A 428 -6.81 7.60 1.30
CA ASP A 428 -6.00 8.78 0.97
C ASP A 428 -6.29 9.94 1.97
N PRO A 429 -5.26 10.56 2.59
CA PRO A 429 -3.82 10.43 2.32
C PRO A 429 -3.11 9.28 3.07
N ASN A 430 -3.80 8.48 3.89
CA ASN A 430 -3.21 7.35 4.59
C ASN A 430 -2.89 6.21 3.63
N VAL A 431 -1.73 5.60 3.81
CA VAL A 431 -1.23 4.52 2.96
C VAL A 431 -0.84 3.32 3.82
N PHE A 432 -1.22 2.14 3.38
CA PHE A 432 -0.74 0.89 3.95
C PHE A 432 0.57 0.51 3.27
N THR A 433 1.67 0.59 4.01
CA THR A 433 3.02 0.35 3.48
C THR A 433 3.49 -1.05 3.82
N LEU A 434 3.82 -1.84 2.81
CA LEU A 434 4.49 -3.12 2.93
C LEU A 434 5.95 -2.98 2.52
N ASN A 435 6.87 -3.36 3.41
CA ASN A 435 8.29 -3.42 3.10
C ASN A 435 8.64 -4.82 2.57
N LEU A 436 8.86 -4.94 1.26
CA LEU A 436 9.14 -6.24 0.62
C LEU A 436 10.54 -6.75 0.94
N GLU A 437 11.50 -5.86 1.12
CA GLU A 437 12.86 -6.22 1.51
C GLU A 437 12.84 -6.95 2.86
N GLN A 438 12.11 -6.39 3.84
CA GLN A 438 11.95 -7.02 5.16
C GLN A 438 11.22 -8.37 5.05
N LEU A 439 10.10 -8.43 4.33
CA LEU A 439 9.33 -9.67 4.16
C LEU A 439 10.16 -10.80 3.51
N LEU A 440 11.06 -10.48 2.59
CA LEU A 440 11.89 -11.47 1.90
C LEU A 440 13.21 -11.77 2.61
N SER A 441 13.72 -10.86 3.44
CA SER A 441 14.95 -11.04 4.21
C SER A 441 14.85 -12.14 5.27
N GLY A 442 13.64 -12.63 5.58
CA GLY A 442 13.40 -13.63 6.61
C GLY A 442 13.62 -13.13 8.03
N ALA A 443 13.99 -11.86 8.20
CA ALA A 443 14.04 -11.21 9.51
C ALA A 443 12.60 -10.97 10.01
N PRO A 444 12.32 -11.21 11.30
CA PRO A 444 11.02 -10.86 11.86
C PRO A 444 10.76 -9.36 11.65
N LEU A 445 9.51 -8.98 11.31
CA LEU A 445 9.13 -7.58 11.07
C LEU A 445 9.42 -6.67 12.29
N ASP A 446 9.48 -7.25 13.49
CA ASP A 446 9.86 -6.59 14.74
C ASP A 446 11.35 -6.75 15.10
N ALA A 447 12.21 -7.15 14.16
CA ALA A 447 13.64 -7.20 14.38
C ALA A 447 14.18 -5.79 14.58
N ALA A 448 14.41 -5.42 15.84
CA ALA A 448 15.08 -4.18 16.18
C ALA A 448 16.47 -4.16 15.52
N ILE A 449 16.76 -3.13 14.72
CA ILE A 449 18.09 -2.90 14.12
C ILE A 449 19.15 -2.70 15.24
N GLY A 450 18.71 -2.27 16.43
CA GLY A 450 19.51 -2.17 17.65
C GLY A 450 18.69 -1.68 18.84
N VAL A 451 19.29 -1.65 20.03
CA VAL A 451 18.65 -1.13 21.26
C VAL A 451 19.34 0.17 21.67
N LEU A 452 18.57 1.26 21.77
CA LEU A 452 19.06 2.51 22.35
C LEU A 452 18.84 2.49 23.87
N GLN A 453 19.91 2.29 24.64
CA GLN A 453 19.87 2.45 26.09
C GLN A 453 20.05 3.93 26.46
N VAL A 454 18.96 4.58 26.88
CA VAL A 454 19.01 5.95 27.41
C VAL A 454 19.10 5.89 28.94
N THR A 455 20.27 6.26 29.47
CA THR A 455 20.48 6.39 30.93
C THR A 455 20.49 7.87 31.29
N ILE A 456 19.51 8.30 32.08
CA ILE A 456 19.41 9.69 32.57
C ILE A 456 20.15 9.76 33.91
N PHE A 457 21.24 10.51 33.99
CA PHE A 457 22.05 10.63 35.21
C PHE A 457 21.54 11.74 36.13
N ASP A 458 21.70 13.00 35.74
CA ASP A 458 21.18 14.14 36.48
C ASP A 458 20.83 15.30 35.54
N ALA A 459 20.04 16.26 36.04
CA ALA A 459 19.77 17.52 35.37
C ALA A 459 20.01 18.66 36.37
N ARG A 460 20.87 19.62 36.01
CA ARG A 460 21.24 20.75 36.88
C ARG A 460 20.77 22.07 36.28
N GLY A 461 20.41 23.02 37.14
CA GLY A 461 20.08 24.39 36.71
C GLY A 461 18.70 24.56 36.06
N LEU A 462 17.74 23.67 36.34
CA LEU A 462 16.37 23.79 35.85
C LEU A 462 15.69 25.03 36.47
N LYS A 463 15.50 26.07 35.66
CA LYS A 463 14.80 27.29 36.07
C LYS A 463 13.31 27.14 35.80
N GLY A 464 12.50 27.14 36.87
CA GLY A 464 11.06 27.20 36.72
C GLY A 464 10.63 28.58 36.19
N ALA A 465 9.77 28.61 35.17
CA ALA A 465 9.19 29.86 34.64
C ALA A 465 8.17 30.52 35.60
N LYS A 466 7.93 29.94 36.78
CA LYS A 466 7.00 30.48 37.78
C LYS A 466 7.73 31.37 38.79
N ILE A 467 7.31 32.63 38.84
CA ILE A 467 7.69 33.61 39.85
C ILE A 467 6.87 33.31 41.11
N GLY A 468 7.29 32.33 41.90
CA GLY A 468 6.61 31.95 43.14
C GLY A 468 7.35 30.80 43.80
N GLY A 469 7.98 31.08 44.95
CA GLY A 469 8.90 30.19 45.65
C GLY A 469 8.26 28.87 46.09
N GLY A 470 8.30 27.88 45.20
CA GLY A 470 8.01 26.48 45.49
C GLY A 470 9.03 25.62 44.75
N ARG A 471 9.53 24.58 45.42
CA ARG A 471 10.47 23.62 44.81
C ARG A 471 9.72 22.88 43.71
N GLY A 472 9.96 23.24 42.45
CA GLY A 472 9.29 22.64 41.30
C GLY A 472 9.68 21.17 41.16
N ILE A 473 8.69 20.29 41.01
CA ILE A 473 8.92 18.90 40.63
C ILE A 473 9.14 18.89 39.12
N SER A 474 10.33 18.47 38.69
CA SER A 474 10.68 18.37 37.26
C SER A 474 10.53 16.93 36.79
N ILE A 475 9.81 16.73 35.69
CA ILE A 475 9.60 15.43 35.05
C ILE A 475 10.16 15.52 33.64
N ALA A 476 10.97 14.54 33.23
CA ALA A 476 11.45 14.41 31.86
C ALA A 476 10.51 13.48 31.07
N HIS A 477 10.07 13.91 29.89
CA HIS A 477 9.34 13.07 28.94
C HIS A 477 10.25 12.79 27.76
N ILE A 478 10.51 11.52 27.47
CA ILE A 478 11.32 11.10 26.33
C ILE A 478 10.39 10.46 25.32
N THR A 479 10.36 10.99 24.11
CA THR A 479 9.62 10.43 22.99
C THR A 479 10.62 10.09 21.88
N LEU A 480 10.67 8.83 21.48
CA LEU A 480 11.42 8.39 20.31
C LEU A 480 10.52 8.53 19.08
N THR A 481 10.74 9.58 18.28
CA THR A 481 10.05 9.77 17.01
C THR A 481 10.93 9.27 15.87
N GLY A 482 10.46 8.27 15.12
CA GLY A 482 11.13 7.82 13.90
C GLY A 482 10.98 8.87 12.79
N VAL A 483 12.05 9.60 12.49
CA VAL A 483 12.14 10.39 11.26
C VAL A 483 12.58 9.45 10.16
N LYS A 484 11.68 9.14 9.23
CA LYS A 484 12.02 8.48 7.96
C LYS A 484 12.87 9.48 7.18
N SER A 485 14.19 9.42 7.34
CA SER A 485 15.10 10.18 6.50
C SER A 485 14.94 9.65 5.07
N SER A 486 14.37 10.48 4.20
CA SER A 486 14.46 10.30 2.76
C SER A 486 15.90 10.58 2.35
N SER A 487 16.73 9.54 2.32
CA SER A 487 18.00 9.54 1.61
C SER A 487 17.89 8.62 0.41
#